data_AF-A0A438JXU2-F1
#
_entry.id   AF-A0A438JXU2-F1
#
_cell.length_a   1.000
_cell.length_b   1.000
_cell.length_c   1.000
_cell.angle_alpha   90.00
_cell.angle_beta   90.00
_cell.angle_gamma   90.00
#
_symmetry.space_group_name_H-M   'P 1'
#
loop_
_entity.id
_entity.type
_entity.pdbx_description
1 polymer ?
#
loop_
_entity_poly.entity_id
_entity_poly.type
_entity_poly.pdbx_seq_one_letter_code
_entity_poly.pdbx_strand_id
1 'polypeptide(L)'
;MASEGGSAMPGRDMAWKYCSPIEGNRNGTICNFCGLVMKNGGITRFKSHLTHKDPHNNTNKCPRVSPEVKEKIRLLVHDKKKKKAKAKKNTDIEDIRSQLRGTMGTHHTHLVNKEDDDDEDAKDEDVYMYPTDMNPDERDAYRSIVRASKASNWEREQHENIVGSKRKTREYSTSIPSMM
;
A
#
# COMPACT_ATOMS: atom_id res chain seq x y z
N MET A 1 -26.82 30.91 -21.71
CA MET A 1 -25.73 30.59 -20.78
C MET A 1 -26.33 29.80 -19.62
N ALA A 2 -26.33 28.47 -19.68
CA ALA A 2 -26.76 27.63 -18.55
C ALA A 2 -25.50 27.15 -17.83
N SER A 3 -25.18 27.80 -16.73
CA SER A 3 -24.10 27.40 -15.83
C SER A 3 -24.55 26.19 -15.03
N GLU A 4 -24.14 25.00 -15.45
CA GLU A 4 -24.33 23.78 -14.67
C GLU A 4 -23.28 23.72 -13.56
N GLY A 5 -23.65 24.30 -12.41
CA GLY A 5 -22.96 24.09 -11.14
C GLY A 5 -23.07 22.61 -10.75
N GLY A 6 -22.06 21.82 -11.12
CA GLY A 6 -21.91 20.45 -10.65
C GLY A 6 -21.68 20.44 -9.15
N SER A 7 -22.74 20.27 -8.37
CA SER A 7 -22.62 20.05 -6.93
C SER A 7 -21.85 18.74 -6.70
N ALA A 8 -20.67 18.86 -6.10
CA ALA A 8 -19.95 17.72 -5.57
C ALA A 8 -20.69 17.26 -4.32
N MET A 9 -21.74 16.46 -4.50
CA MET A 9 -22.43 15.81 -3.39
C MET A 9 -21.41 14.95 -2.62
N PRO A 10 -21.22 15.16 -1.30
CA PRO A 10 -20.33 14.33 -0.50
C PRO A 10 -20.77 12.86 -0.62
N GLY A 11 -19.84 11.99 -1.02
CA GLY A 11 -20.10 10.57 -1.26
C GLY A 11 -20.39 10.19 -2.72
N ARG A 12 -20.57 11.14 -3.64
CA ARG A 12 -20.68 10.84 -5.08
C ARG A 12 -19.28 10.63 -5.67
N ASP A 13 -19.14 9.56 -6.43
CA ASP A 13 -17.85 9.14 -6.98
C ASP A 13 -17.29 10.17 -7.99
N MET A 14 -16.05 10.63 -7.82
CA MET A 14 -15.47 11.66 -8.72
C MET A 14 -15.42 11.25 -10.20
N ALA A 15 -15.50 9.94 -10.50
CA ALA A 15 -15.57 9.47 -11.88
C ALA A 15 -16.85 9.94 -12.62
N TRP A 16 -17.90 10.36 -11.90
CA TRP A 16 -19.10 10.95 -12.51
C TRP A 16 -18.82 12.26 -13.25
N LYS A 17 -17.69 12.93 -13.00
CA LYS A 17 -17.27 14.09 -13.82
C LYS A 17 -17.05 13.74 -15.30
N TYR A 18 -16.80 12.47 -15.60
CA TYR A 18 -16.40 12.00 -16.93
C TYR A 18 -17.48 11.16 -17.64
N CYS A 19 -18.65 10.98 -17.01
CA CYS A 19 -19.77 10.28 -17.61
C CYS A 19 -21.10 10.88 -17.21
N SER A 20 -22.08 10.71 -18.09
CA SER A 20 -23.45 11.13 -17.84
C SER A 20 -24.33 9.92 -17.52
N PRO A 21 -25.27 10.00 -16.57
CA PRO A 21 -26.24 8.94 -16.34
C PRO A 21 -27.19 8.81 -17.54
N ILE A 22 -27.70 7.61 -17.79
CA ILE A 22 -28.75 7.39 -18.79
C ILE A 22 -30.11 7.73 -18.17
N GLU A 23 -30.90 8.54 -18.86
CA GLU A 23 -32.26 8.87 -18.44
C GLU A 23 -33.11 7.60 -18.30
N GLY A 24 -33.81 7.45 -17.17
CA GLY A 24 -34.57 6.24 -16.83
C GLY A 24 -33.74 5.03 -16.35
N ASN A 25 -32.40 5.09 -16.39
CA ASN A 25 -31.54 3.98 -15.92
C ASN A 25 -30.41 4.45 -15.01
N ARG A 26 -30.57 4.24 -13.70
CA ARG A 26 -29.59 4.60 -12.66
C ARG A 26 -28.25 3.86 -12.79
N ASN A 27 -28.24 2.72 -13.48
CA ASN A 27 -27.07 1.86 -13.68
C ASN A 27 -26.43 2.09 -15.06
N GLY A 28 -27.04 2.94 -15.88
CA GLY A 28 -26.58 3.31 -17.21
C GLY A 28 -25.64 4.51 -17.16
N THR A 29 -24.54 4.43 -17.90
CA THR A 29 -23.57 5.53 -18.03
C THR A 29 -23.17 5.75 -19.47
N ILE A 30 -23.03 6.99 -19.89
CA ILE A 30 -22.54 7.42 -21.20
C ILE A 30 -21.16 8.03 -21.00
N CYS A 31 -20.14 7.53 -21.72
CA CYS A 31 -18.79 8.05 -21.64
C CYS A 31 -18.64 9.38 -22.37
N ASN A 32 -18.18 10.43 -21.69
CA ASN A 32 -18.02 11.75 -22.31
C ASN A 32 -16.86 11.82 -23.32
N PHE A 33 -15.92 10.86 -23.31
CA PHE A 33 -14.76 10.85 -24.23
C PHE A 33 -15.03 10.14 -25.56
N CYS A 34 -15.65 8.96 -25.51
CA CYS A 34 -15.88 8.13 -26.70
C CYS A 34 -17.36 7.93 -27.05
N GLY A 35 -18.28 8.45 -26.24
CA GLY A 35 -19.72 8.28 -26.45
C GLY A 35 -20.24 6.87 -26.16
N LEU A 36 -19.40 5.96 -25.64
CA LEU A 36 -19.82 4.60 -25.34
C LEU A 36 -20.95 4.59 -24.31
N VAL A 37 -22.08 3.99 -24.68
CA VAL A 37 -23.23 3.78 -23.81
C VAL A 37 -23.10 2.44 -23.12
N MET A 38 -22.92 2.46 -21.79
CA MET A 38 -22.93 1.27 -20.95
C MET A 38 -24.28 1.18 -20.24
N LYS A 39 -25.11 0.22 -20.62
CA LYS A 39 -26.47 0.04 -20.06
C LYS A 39 -26.48 -0.58 -18.65
N ASN A 40 -25.41 -1.27 -18.26
CA ASN A 40 -25.31 -2.00 -16.99
C ASN A 40 -23.90 -1.84 -16.38
N GLY A 41 -23.79 -2.11 -15.08
CA GLY A 41 -22.52 -2.08 -14.33
C GLY A 41 -22.16 -0.72 -13.72
N GLY A 42 -22.89 0.34 -14.06
CA GLY A 42 -22.77 1.67 -13.46
C GLY A 42 -21.35 2.24 -13.50
N ILE A 43 -21.04 3.07 -12.50
CA ILE A 43 -19.76 3.78 -12.41
C ILE A 43 -18.55 2.83 -12.32
N THR A 44 -18.73 1.64 -11.77
CA THR A 44 -17.65 0.64 -11.64
C THR A 44 -17.19 0.19 -13.01
N ARG A 45 -18.12 -0.17 -13.91
CA ARG A 45 -17.78 -0.55 -15.28
C ARG A 45 -17.19 0.60 -16.07
N PHE A 46 -17.74 1.81 -15.88
CA PHE A 46 -17.17 3.01 -16.47
C PHE A 46 -15.71 3.26 -16.04
N LYS A 47 -15.35 3.02 -14.78
CA LYS A 47 -13.96 3.12 -14.33
C LYS A 47 -13.06 2.09 -14.99
N SER A 48 -13.50 0.86 -15.19
CA SER A 48 -12.75 -0.17 -15.95
C SER A 48 -12.52 0.28 -17.39
N HIS A 49 -13.55 0.86 -18.03
CA HIS A 49 -13.48 1.44 -19.38
C HIS A 49 -12.42 2.54 -19.50
N LEU A 50 -12.30 3.43 -18.52
CA LEU A 50 -11.28 4.49 -18.51
C LEU A 50 -9.87 3.98 -18.19
N THR A 51 -9.76 3.12 -17.17
CA THR A 51 -8.46 2.63 -16.67
C THR A 51 -7.86 1.54 -17.54
N HIS A 52 -8.62 0.99 -18.48
CA HIS A 52 -8.28 -0.17 -19.31
C HIS A 52 -7.92 -1.40 -18.47
N LYS A 53 -8.34 -1.44 -17.21
CA LYS A 53 -8.11 -2.52 -16.26
C LYS A 53 -9.46 -3.13 -15.94
N ASP A 54 -9.82 -4.16 -16.69
CA ASP A 54 -11.00 -4.98 -16.42
C ASP A 54 -10.57 -6.42 -16.12
N PRO A 55 -10.81 -6.94 -14.90
CA PRO A 55 -10.43 -8.30 -14.54
C PRO A 55 -11.09 -9.38 -15.40
N HIS A 56 -12.25 -9.08 -15.97
CA HIS A 56 -13.07 -10.02 -16.72
C HIS A 56 -13.08 -9.73 -18.23
N ASN A 57 -12.28 -8.76 -18.68
CA ASN A 57 -12.23 -8.25 -20.06
C ASN A 57 -13.63 -7.99 -20.68
N ASN A 58 -14.62 -7.70 -19.84
CA ASN A 58 -16.01 -7.56 -20.27
C ASN A 58 -16.36 -6.12 -20.65
N THR A 59 -15.39 -5.21 -20.53
CA THR A 59 -15.56 -3.78 -20.74
C THR A 59 -14.64 -3.30 -21.85
N ASN A 60 -15.22 -2.70 -22.88
CA ASN A 60 -14.47 -2.07 -23.96
C ASN A 60 -13.55 -0.98 -23.40
N LYS A 61 -12.33 -0.88 -23.88
CA LYS A 61 -11.35 0.15 -23.46
C LYS A 61 -11.66 1.47 -24.14
N CYS A 62 -11.55 2.60 -23.42
CA CYS A 62 -11.76 3.92 -24.02
C CYS A 62 -10.60 4.28 -24.97
N PRO A 63 -10.83 4.53 -26.27
CA PRO A 63 -9.75 4.92 -27.19
C PRO A 63 -9.32 6.40 -27.02
N ARG A 64 -10.19 7.26 -26.47
CA ARG A 64 -10.01 8.72 -26.43
C ARG A 64 -9.67 9.29 -25.05
N VAL A 65 -9.44 8.44 -24.05
CA VAL A 65 -9.12 8.92 -22.70
C VAL A 65 -7.68 9.44 -22.64
N SER A 66 -7.50 10.66 -22.11
CA SER A 66 -6.17 11.22 -21.85
C SER A 66 -5.44 10.40 -20.78
N PRO A 67 -4.10 10.20 -20.90
CA PRO A 67 -3.31 9.46 -19.92
C PRO A 67 -3.42 10.05 -18.51
N GLU A 68 -3.54 11.37 -18.36
CA GLU A 68 -3.70 12.03 -17.06
C GLU A 68 -5.01 11.65 -16.38
N VAL A 69 -6.12 11.65 -17.12
CA VAL A 69 -7.43 11.26 -16.59
C VAL A 69 -7.43 9.78 -16.23
N LYS A 70 -6.83 8.95 -17.10
CA LYS A 70 -6.69 7.51 -16.86
C LYS A 70 -5.94 7.25 -15.55
N GLU A 71 -4.85 7.97 -15.30
CA GLU A 71 -4.06 7.84 -14.08
C GLU A 71 -4.82 8.33 -12.84
N LYS A 72 -5.46 9.49 -12.94
CA LYS A 72 -6.28 10.04 -11.86
C LYS A 72 -7.36 9.06 -11.40
N ILE A 73 -8.10 8.46 -12.34
CA ILE A 73 -9.13 7.48 -11.99
C ILE A 73 -8.51 6.20 -11.41
N ARG A 74 -7.33 5.78 -11.90
CA ARG A 74 -6.61 4.62 -11.38
C ARG A 74 -6.26 4.79 -9.90
N LEU A 75 -5.69 5.92 -9.53
CA LEU A 75 -5.35 6.24 -8.14
C LEU A 75 -6.59 6.23 -7.25
N LEU A 76 -7.67 6.89 -7.67
CA LEU A 76 -8.93 6.92 -6.91
C LEU A 76 -9.54 5.53 -6.66
N VAL A 77 -9.44 4.64 -7.65
CA VAL A 77 -9.88 3.24 -7.48
C VAL A 77 -9.00 2.52 -6.46
N HIS A 78 -7.68 2.72 -6.54
CA HIS A 78 -6.72 2.09 -5.65
C HIS A 78 -6.89 2.57 -4.20
N ASP A 79 -6.98 3.88 -3.97
CA ASP A 79 -7.12 4.45 -2.63
C ASP A 79 -8.43 4.02 -1.96
N LYS A 80 -9.52 3.96 -2.73
CA LYS A 80 -10.81 3.46 -2.22
C LYS A 80 -10.72 1.98 -1.83
N LYS A 81 -9.97 1.16 -2.56
CA LYS A 81 -9.71 -0.25 -2.20
C LYS A 81 -8.85 -0.34 -0.94
N LYS A 82 -7.75 0.43 -0.87
CA LYS A 82 -6.86 0.49 0.30
C LYS A 82 -7.62 0.91 1.56
N LYS A 83 -8.43 1.97 1.48
CA LYS A 83 -9.27 2.45 2.59
C LYS A 83 -10.27 1.40 3.07
N LYS A 84 -10.94 0.70 2.14
CA LYS A 84 -11.85 -0.41 2.49
C LYS A 84 -11.12 -1.56 3.17
N ALA A 85 -9.90 -1.89 2.72
CA ALA A 85 -9.09 -2.93 3.34
C ALA A 85 -8.63 -2.53 4.76
N LYS A 86 -8.21 -1.27 4.99
CA LYS A 86 -7.87 -0.78 6.35
C LYS A 86 -9.10 -0.82 7.27
N ALA A 87 -10.27 -0.38 6.78
CA ALA A 87 -11.51 -0.43 7.55
C ALA A 87 -11.88 -1.86 7.96
N LYS A 88 -11.79 -2.82 7.03
CA LYS A 88 -12.05 -4.24 7.33
C LYS A 88 -11.09 -4.76 8.41
N LYS A 89 -9.77 -4.52 8.26
CA LYS A 89 -8.77 -4.92 9.26
C LYS A 89 -9.06 -4.33 10.64
N ASN A 90 -9.47 -3.07 10.72
CA ASN A 90 -9.82 -2.44 11.99
C ASN A 90 -11.04 -3.12 12.63
N THR A 91 -12.07 -3.43 11.83
CA THR A 91 -13.24 -4.18 12.32
C THR A 91 -12.85 -5.58 12.79
N ASP A 92 -12.00 -6.29 12.05
CA ASP A 92 -11.52 -7.62 12.43
C ASP A 92 -10.72 -7.58 13.76
N ILE A 93 -9.86 -6.57 13.95
CA ILE A 93 -9.13 -6.35 15.22
C ILE A 93 -10.09 -6.04 16.38
N GLU A 94 -11.11 -5.23 16.15
CA GLU A 94 -12.11 -4.88 17.16
C GLU A 94 -12.99 -6.06 17.55
N ASP A 95 -13.32 -6.93 16.60
CA ASP A 95 -14.04 -8.18 16.86
C ASP A 95 -13.20 -9.13 17.73
N ILE A 96 -11.92 -9.34 17.38
CA ILE A 96 -10.98 -10.12 18.20
C ILE A 96 -10.88 -9.52 19.62
N ARG A 97 -10.73 -8.19 19.73
CA ARG A 97 -10.68 -7.49 21.02
C ARG A 97 -11.97 -7.69 21.84
N SER A 98 -13.12 -7.76 21.17
CA SER A 98 -14.42 -7.97 21.82
C SER A 98 -14.59 -9.40 22.31
N GLN A 99 -14.13 -10.39 21.53
CA GLN A 99 -14.14 -11.80 21.94
C GLN A 99 -13.25 -12.03 23.18
N LEU A 100 -12.06 -11.41 23.23
CA LEU A 100 -11.16 -11.51 24.38
C LEU A 100 -11.71 -10.87 25.67
N ARG A 101 -12.53 -9.81 25.56
CA ARG A 101 -13.21 -9.22 26.73
C ARG A 101 -14.21 -10.19 27.39
N GLY A 102 -14.74 -11.15 26.65
CA GLY A 102 -15.72 -12.11 27.16
C GLY A 102 -15.12 -13.32 27.90
N THR A 103 -13.80 -13.55 27.81
CA THR A 103 -13.18 -14.81 28.27
C THR A 103 -12.36 -14.70 29.56
N MET A 104 -12.00 -13.48 30.02
CA MET A 104 -11.25 -13.30 31.26
C MET A 104 -11.84 -12.19 32.13
N GLY A 105 -12.25 -12.56 33.35
CA GLY A 105 -12.71 -11.65 34.37
C GLY A 105 -11.64 -10.63 34.78
N THR A 106 -12.13 -9.43 35.09
CA THR A 106 -11.70 -8.30 35.95
C THR A 106 -10.37 -8.30 36.73
N HIS A 107 -9.33 -9.03 36.35
CA HIS A 107 -8.04 -9.00 37.04
C HIS A 107 -6.83 -8.92 36.10
N HIS A 108 -6.77 -7.90 35.24
CA HIS A 108 -5.48 -7.31 34.87
C HIS A 108 -5.67 -5.91 34.28
N THR A 109 -5.76 -4.91 35.16
CA THR A 109 -5.57 -3.51 34.79
C THR A 109 -4.09 -3.28 34.46
N HIS A 110 -3.74 -3.36 33.17
CA HIS A 110 -2.75 -2.47 32.58
C HIS A 110 -2.94 -2.40 31.05
N LEU A 111 -4.04 -1.78 30.61
CA LEU A 111 -4.20 -1.40 29.22
C LEU A 111 -3.27 -0.21 28.94
N VAL A 112 -2.09 -0.50 28.40
CA VAL A 112 -1.33 0.52 27.67
C VAL A 112 -2.18 0.91 26.47
N ASN A 113 -2.83 2.06 26.56
CA ASN A 113 -3.54 2.66 25.45
C ASN A 113 -2.49 3.16 24.46
N LYS A 114 -2.09 2.33 23.48
CA LYS A 114 -1.30 2.78 22.34
C LYS A 114 -2.26 3.21 21.24
N GLU A 115 -2.74 4.44 21.38
CA GLU A 115 -3.31 5.22 20.30
C GLU A 115 -2.18 5.97 19.57
N ASP A 116 -1.18 5.27 19.06
CA ASP A 116 -0.11 5.91 18.27
C ASP A 116 -0.05 5.24 16.89
N ASP A 117 -0.86 5.76 15.98
CA ASP A 117 -0.63 5.71 14.52
C ASP A 117 0.30 6.92 14.22
N ASP A 118 1.49 6.95 14.83
CA ASP A 118 2.58 7.84 14.40
C ASP A 118 3.58 7.02 13.59
N ASP A 119 3.65 7.37 12.31
CA ASP A 119 4.63 6.92 11.32
C ASP A 119 6.00 7.51 11.71
N GLU A 120 6.57 7.05 12.82
CA GLU A 120 7.98 7.27 13.11
C GLU A 120 8.73 6.13 12.43
N ASP A 121 9.32 6.47 11.28
CA ASP A 121 10.58 5.96 10.77
C ASP A 121 11.25 5.04 11.80
N ALA A 122 11.42 3.76 11.47
CA ALA A 122 12.09 2.79 12.30
C ALA A 122 13.52 3.27 12.61
N LYS A 123 13.64 4.15 13.59
CA LYS A 123 14.84 4.30 14.40
C LYS A 123 14.85 3.03 15.20
N ASP A 124 15.79 2.18 14.87
CA ASP A 124 16.13 0.99 15.63
C ASP A 124 16.54 1.42 17.05
N GLU A 125 15.57 1.73 17.91
CA GLU A 125 15.80 1.83 19.35
C GLU A 125 15.87 0.39 19.86
N ASP A 126 17.06 -0.20 19.73
CA ASP A 126 17.47 -1.23 20.65
C ASP A 126 17.48 -0.64 22.06
N VAL A 127 16.35 -0.78 22.76
CA VAL A 127 16.26 -0.58 24.21
C VAL A 127 17.10 -1.67 24.87
N TYR A 128 18.42 -1.49 24.86
CA TYR A 128 19.32 -2.27 25.69
C TYR A 128 19.21 -1.70 27.10
N MET A 129 18.60 -2.48 28.00
CA MET A 129 18.49 -2.11 29.43
C MET A 129 19.90 -1.89 29.99
N TYR A 130 20.26 -0.63 30.17
CA TYR A 130 21.54 -0.24 30.73
C TYR A 130 21.47 -0.33 32.26
N PRO A 131 22.51 -0.82 32.96
CA PRO A 131 22.61 -0.67 34.40
C PRO A 131 22.42 0.80 34.82
N THR A 132 21.52 1.05 35.77
CA THR A 132 21.00 2.40 36.09
C THR A 132 22.07 3.36 36.61
N ASP A 133 23.19 2.82 37.08
CA ASP A 133 24.25 3.57 37.75
C ASP A 133 25.37 4.04 36.81
N MET A 134 25.25 3.85 35.49
CA MET A 134 26.31 4.30 34.56
C MET A 134 26.23 5.80 34.28
N ASN A 135 27.39 6.46 34.35
CA ASN A 135 27.58 7.88 34.14
C ASN A 135 27.14 8.28 32.71
N PRO A 136 26.36 9.36 32.53
CA PRO A 136 25.90 9.85 31.22
C PRO A 136 26.97 9.93 30.13
N ASP A 137 28.19 10.37 30.44
CA ASP A 137 29.27 10.50 29.44
C ASP A 137 29.81 9.14 28.96
N GLU A 138 29.79 8.12 29.82
CA GLU A 138 30.19 6.75 29.49
C GLU A 138 29.12 6.04 28.64
N ARG A 139 27.85 6.40 28.84
CA ARG A 139 26.72 5.88 28.05
C ARG A 139 26.82 6.27 26.57
N ASP A 140 27.22 7.50 26.29
CA ASP A 140 27.36 7.99 24.91
C ASP A 140 28.58 7.38 24.20
N ALA A 141 29.69 7.20 24.93
CA ALA A 141 30.85 6.47 24.41
C ALA A 141 30.47 5.04 24.04
N TYR A 142 29.74 4.33 24.90
CA TYR A 142 29.28 2.97 24.63
C TYR A 142 28.30 2.91 23.45
N ARG A 143 27.32 3.83 23.39
CA ARG A 143 26.36 3.92 22.27
C ARG A 143 27.08 4.22 20.95
N SER A 144 28.15 5.01 20.98
CA SER A 144 28.98 5.29 19.82
C SER A 144 29.74 4.04 19.35
N ILE A 145 30.34 3.30 20.27
CA ILE A 145 31.08 2.05 19.98
C ILE A 145 30.15 0.97 19.40
N VAL A 146 28.96 0.78 19.97
CA VAL A 146 28.00 -0.21 19.47
C VAL A 146 27.51 0.15 18.06
N ARG A 147 27.23 1.43 17.80
CA ARG A 147 26.85 1.91 16.46
C ARG A 147 27.98 1.71 15.44
N ALA A 148 29.22 2.02 15.82
CA ALA A 148 30.38 1.78 14.98
C ALA A 148 30.59 0.29 14.69
N SER A 149 30.40 -0.59 15.69
CA SER A 149 30.52 -2.04 15.54
C SER A 149 29.45 -2.62 14.59
N LYS A 150 28.20 -2.16 14.69
CA LYS A 150 27.12 -2.53 13.77
C LYS A 150 27.40 -2.05 12.34
N ALA A 151 27.91 -0.83 12.17
CA ALA A 151 28.30 -0.31 10.87
C ALA A 151 29.43 -1.14 10.23
N SER A 152 30.45 -1.52 11.01
CA SER A 152 31.54 -2.39 10.54
C SER A 152 31.09 -3.82 10.24
N ASN A 153 30.06 -4.34 10.93
CA ASN A 153 29.49 -5.66 10.64
C ASN A 153 28.77 -5.65 9.28
N TRP A 154 27.97 -4.62 9.02
CA TRP A 154 27.35 -4.39 7.71
C TRP A 154 28.37 -4.32 6.58
N GLU A 155 29.46 -3.56 6.75
CA GLU A 155 30.52 -3.47 5.73
C GLU A 155 31.24 -4.80 5.46
N ARG A 156 31.44 -5.62 6.49
CA ARG A 156 32.04 -6.96 6.36
C ARG A 156 31.13 -7.91 5.60
N GLU A 157 29.83 -7.89 5.89
CA GLU A 157 28.82 -8.72 5.22
C GLU A 157 28.68 -8.36 3.75
N GLN A 158 28.74 -7.06 3.40
CA GLN A 158 28.79 -6.63 2.01
C GLN A 158 30.06 -7.12 1.30
N HIS A 159 31.22 -7.02 1.96
CA HIS A 159 32.47 -7.50 1.39
C HIS A 159 32.48 -9.04 1.20
N GLU A 160 31.89 -9.80 2.12
CA GLU A 160 31.72 -11.25 1.99
C GLU A 160 30.75 -11.64 0.87
N ASN A 161 29.63 -10.92 0.71
CA ASN A 161 28.72 -11.12 -0.41
C ASN A 161 29.39 -10.84 -1.77
N ILE A 162 30.21 -9.79 -1.85
CA ILE A 162 30.97 -9.45 -3.05
C ILE A 162 32.07 -10.49 -3.33
N VAL A 163 32.80 -10.97 -2.31
CA VAL A 163 33.87 -11.97 -2.49
C VAL A 163 33.33 -13.38 -2.72
N GLY A 164 32.21 -13.73 -2.10
CA GLY A 164 31.50 -15.01 -2.27
C GLY A 164 30.92 -15.15 -3.67
N SER A 165 30.41 -14.05 -4.25
CA SER A 165 29.93 -14.03 -5.64
C SER A 165 31.05 -14.26 -6.67
N LYS A 166 32.32 -13.93 -6.35
CA LYS A 166 33.48 -14.20 -7.23
C LYS A 166 33.96 -15.65 -7.20
N ARG A 167 33.62 -16.44 -6.17
CA ARG A 167 33.95 -17.87 -6.11
C ARG A 167 32.99 -18.72 -6.95
N LYS A 168 31.75 -18.27 -7.16
CA LYS A 168 30.71 -19.00 -7.90
C LYS A 168 30.89 -18.97 -9.43
N THR A 169 31.65 -18.02 -9.99
CA THR A 169 31.88 -17.90 -11.44
C THR A 169 33.10 -18.67 -11.95
N ARG A 170 33.91 -19.27 -11.06
CA ARG A 170 35.09 -20.08 -11.44
C ARG A 170 34.87 -21.59 -11.28
N GLU A 171 33.63 -22.06 -11.35
CA GLU A 171 33.32 -23.50 -11.38
C GLU A 171 32.42 -23.90 -12.56
N TYR A 172 31.89 -22.94 -13.33
CA TYR A 172 31.06 -23.23 -14.51
C TYR A 172 31.85 -23.29 -15.84
N SER A 173 33.13 -22.90 -15.86
CA SER A 173 33.89 -22.76 -17.12
C SER A 173 34.70 -23.99 -17.56
N THR A 174 34.54 -25.16 -16.94
CA THR A 174 35.20 -26.40 -17.39
C THR A 174 34.22 -27.55 -17.50
N SER A 175 33.32 -27.49 -18.48
CA SER A 175 32.55 -28.65 -18.99
C SER A 175 32.05 -28.32 -20.40
N ILE A 176 32.96 -28.24 -21.36
CA ILE A 176 32.62 -28.28 -22.79
C ILE A 176 32.56 -29.78 -23.17
N PRO A 177 31.43 -30.34 -23.63
CA PRO A 177 31.42 -31.68 -24.19
C PRO A 177 32.00 -31.65 -25.61
N SER A 178 33.09 -32.40 -25.81
CA SER A 178 33.67 -32.65 -27.13
C SER A 178 32.72 -33.55 -27.93
N MET A 179 32.14 -33.03 -29.01
CA MET A 179 31.42 -33.83 -29.99
C MET A 179 32.42 -34.40 -30.99
N MET A 180 32.59 -35.72 -30.99
CA MET A 180 33.03 -36.55 -32.13
C MET A 180 32.35 -37.90 -32.02
#